data_AF-Q3AQN6-F1
#
_entry.id   AF-Q3AQN6-F1
#
_cell.length_a   1.000
_cell.length_b   1.000
_cell.length_c   1.000
_cell.angle_alpha   90.00
_cell.angle_beta   90.00
_cell.angle_gamma   90.00
#
_symmetry.space_group_name_H-M   'P 1'
#
loop_
_entity.id
_entity.type
_entity.pdbx_description
1 polymer ?
#
loop_
_entity_poly.entity_id
_entity_poly.type
_entity_poly.pdbx_seq_one_letter_code
_entity_poly.pdbx_strand_id
1 'polypeptide(L)' 'MRLPKEFRVSTKDLFIRQDEVSGDIILSQRPHSWNGLFELDKLEKSPIDFMNNNDRNLALHNRDPFNGYAE' A
#
# COMPACT_ATOMS: atom_id res chain seq x y z
N MET A 1 -1.61 -19.82 -16.19
CA MET A 1 -0.14 -19.63 -16.22
C MET A 1 0.51 -20.70 -15.35
N ARG A 2 1.67 -21.26 -15.76
CA ARG A 2 2.44 -22.24 -14.96
C ARG A 2 3.83 -21.67 -14.70
N LEU A 3 4.21 -21.57 -13.43
CA LEU A 3 5.53 -21.06 -13.04
C LEU A 3 6.62 -22.10 -13.36
N PRO A 4 7.69 -21.71 -14.08
CA PRO A 4 8.91 -22.52 -14.21
C PRO A 4 9.51 -22.87 -12.85
N LYS A 5 10.31 -23.93 -12.80
CA LYS A 5 10.80 -24.52 -11.53
C LYS A 5 11.66 -23.52 -10.75
N GLU A 6 12.48 -22.75 -11.46
CA GLU A 6 13.38 -21.72 -10.98
C GLU A 6 12.65 -20.54 -10.33
N PHE A 7 11.38 -20.30 -10.69
CA PHE A 7 10.54 -19.24 -10.13
C PHE A 7 9.49 -19.78 -9.14
N ARG A 8 9.63 -21.03 -8.69
CA ARG A 8 8.71 -21.57 -7.70
C ARG A 8 8.94 -20.93 -6.34
N VAL A 9 7.89 -20.31 -5.85
CA VAL A 9 7.82 -19.78 -4.49
C VAL A 9 7.45 -20.93 -3.54
N SER A 10 8.09 -20.99 -2.37
CA SER A 10 7.86 -22.05 -1.38
C SER A 10 6.59 -21.83 -0.55
N THR A 11 6.04 -20.61 -0.57
CA THR A 11 4.84 -20.23 0.17
C THR A 11 3.57 -20.50 -0.63
N LYS A 12 2.47 -20.81 0.06
CA LYS A 12 1.16 -21.02 -0.57
C LYS A 12 0.46 -19.70 -0.93
N ASP A 13 0.76 -18.64 -0.17
CA ASP A 13 0.16 -17.32 -0.36
C ASP A 13 1.17 -16.34 -0.93
N LEU A 14 0.71 -15.55 -1.89
CA LEU A 14 1.49 -14.54 -2.62
C LEU A 14 0.65 -13.28 -2.75
N PHE A 15 1.33 -12.13 -2.78
CA PHE A 15 0.74 -10.89 -3.23
C PHE A 15 0.94 -10.73 -4.73
N ILE A 16 -0.09 -10.21 -5.40
CA ILE A 16 -0.12 -9.98 -6.84
C ILE A 16 -0.37 -8.49 -7.04
N ARG A 17 0.53 -7.83 -7.76
CA ARG A 17 0.36 -6.43 -8.18
C ARG A 17 0.69 -6.32 -9.66
N GLN A 18 -0.12 -5.56 -10.39
CA GLN A 18 0.23 -5.13 -11.73
C GLN A 18 1.02 -3.83 -11.65
N ASP A 19 2.13 -3.75 -12.37
CA ASP A 19 2.81 -2.48 -12.58
C ASP A 19 2.00 -1.62 -13.55
N GLU A 20 1.64 -0.41 -13.13
CA GLU A 20 0.76 0.48 -13.91
C GLU A 20 1.46 1.04 -15.16
N VAL A 21 2.80 1.03 -15.21
CA VAL A 21 3.57 1.61 -16.32
C VAL A 21 3.86 0.55 -17.38
N SER A 22 4.41 -0.61 -16.97
CA SER A 22 4.75 -1.69 -17.92
C SER A 22 3.60 -2.67 -18.17
N GLY A 23 2.63 -2.73 -17.26
CA GLY A 23 1.58 -3.76 -17.27
C GLY A 23 2.05 -5.11 -16.73
N ASP A 24 3.29 -5.23 -16.26
CA ASP A 24 3.85 -6.48 -15.77
C ASP A 24 3.17 -6.96 -14.49
N ILE A 25 3.00 -8.27 -14.36
CA ILE A 25 2.50 -8.89 -13.12
C ILE A 25 3.67 -9.24 -12.22
N ILE A 26 3.70 -8.60 -11.06
CA ILE A 26 4.68 -8.85 -10.00
C ILE A 26 4.06 -9.80 -8.98
N LEU A 27 4.75 -10.92 -8.73
CA LEU A 27 4.43 -11.87 -7.67
C LEU A 27 5.43 -11.70 -6.53
N SER A 28 4.95 -11.39 -5.33
CA SER A 28 5.80 -11.26 -4.14
C SER A 28 5.32 -12.15 -3.01
N GLN A 29 6.26 -12.58 -2.17
CA GLN A 29 5.93 -13.33 -0.97
C GLN A 29 5.25 -12.42 0.05
N ARG A 30 4.23 -12.94 0.72
CA ARG A 30 3.64 -12.26 1.87
C ARG A 30 4.65 -12.23 3.03
N PRO A 31 5.02 -11.05 3.56
CA PRO A 31 5.85 -10.97 4.76
C PRO A 31 5.15 -11.59 5.97
N HIS A 32 5.91 -12.29 6.81
CA HIS A 32 5.39 -12.91 8.03
C HIS A 32 5.17 -11.90 9.17
N SER A 33 5.71 -10.68 9.04
CA SER A 33 5.61 -9.62 10.03
C SER A 33 5.85 -8.23 9.42
N TRP A 34 5.64 -7.19 10.23
CA TRP A 34 5.92 -5.80 9.89
C TRP A 34 7.37 -5.37 10.12
N ASN A 35 8.25 -6.25 10.59
CA ASN A 35 9.61 -5.88 10.96
C ASN A 35 10.38 -5.22 9.81
N GLY A 36 10.24 -5.75 8.58
CA GLY A 36 10.89 -5.17 7.41
C GLY A 36 10.45 -3.72 7.12
N LEU A 37 9.19 -3.37 7.40
CA LEU A 37 8.70 -2.00 7.28
C LEU A 37 9.41 -1.08 8.29
N PHE A 38 9.53 -1.50 9.55
CA PHE A 38 10.19 -0.70 10.58
C PHE A 38 11.70 -0.60 10.39
N GLU A 39 12.36 -1.60 9.78
CA GLU A 39 13.76 -1.47 9.39
C GLU A 39 13.95 -0.45 8.26
N LEU A 40 13.00 -0.35 7.31
CA LEU A 40 13.02 0.68 6.27
C LEU A 40 12.87 2.09 6.85
N ASP A 41 11.97 2.29 7.82
CA ASP A 41 11.76 3.58 8.49
C ASP A 41 13.03 4.10 9.19
N LYS A 42 13.90 3.19 9.67
CA LYS A 42 15.19 3.58 10.25
C LYS A 42 16.20 4.06 9.20
N LEU A 43 16.12 3.54 7.98
CA LEU A 43 17.03 3.87 6.88
C LEU A 43 16.62 5.17 6.18
N GLU A 44 15.32 5.40 6.04
CA GLU A 44 14.75 6.54 5.35
C GLU A 44 13.89 7.36 6.32
N LYS A 45 14.48 8.42 6.87
CA LYS A 45 13.74 9.31 7.77
C LYS A 45 12.82 10.20 6.95
N SER A 46 11.54 10.19 7.31
CA SER A 46 10.59 11.18 6.81
C SER A 46 11.10 12.60 7.13
N PRO A 47 10.83 13.59 6.26
CA PRO A 47 11.13 14.99 6.54
C PRO A 47 10.57 15.43 7.89
N ILE A 48 11.28 16.33 8.58
CA ILE A 48 10.92 16.80 9.93
C ILE A 48 9.53 17.48 9.96
N ASP A 49 9.10 18.02 8.83
CA ASP A 49 7.85 18.73 8.62
C ASP A 49 6.77 17.86 7.96
N PHE A 50 7.03 16.57 7.72
CA PHE A 50 6.07 15.65 7.11
C PHE A 50 4.80 15.55 7.96
N MET A 51 3.64 15.85 7.36
CA MET A 51 2.32 15.78 8.02
C MET A 51 2.25 16.63 9.29
N ASN A 52 2.77 17.86 9.22
CA ASN A 52 2.75 18.81 10.33
C ASN A 52 1.32 19.32 10.62
N ASN A 53 1.17 20.15 11.65
CA ASN A 53 -0.14 20.64 12.08
C ASN A 53 -0.90 21.40 10.98
N ASN A 54 -0.22 22.10 10.08
CA ASN A 54 -0.87 22.83 9.00
C ASN A 54 -1.45 21.87 7.95
N ASP A 55 -0.72 20.79 7.61
CA ASP A 55 -1.19 19.76 6.67
C ASP A 55 -2.43 19.03 7.19
N ARG A 56 -2.52 18.89 8.52
CA ARG A 56 -3.63 18.20 9.20
C ARG A 56 -4.78 19.13 9.59
N ASN A 57 -4.64 20.43 9.41
CA ASN A 57 -5.68 21.41 9.73
C ASN A 57 -6.75 21.45 8.62
N LEU A 58 -7.44 20.33 8.45
CA LEU A 58 -8.55 20.22 7.52
C LEU A 58 -9.79 20.86 8.15
N ALA A 59 -10.45 21.74 7.40
CA ALA A 59 -11.74 22.26 7.79
C ALA A 59 -12.75 21.12 7.97
N LEU A 60 -13.64 21.23 8.96
CA LEU A 60 -14.75 20.31 9.09
C LEU A 60 -15.68 20.50 7.88
N HIS A 61 -15.68 19.53 6.97
CA HIS A 61 -16.61 19.50 5.85
C HIS A 61 -17.88 18.74 6.26
N ASN A 62 -19.04 19.39 6.16
CA ASN A 62 -20.30 18.68 6.25
C ASN A 62 -20.49 17.84 4.97
N ARG A 63 -20.28 16.53 5.07
CA ARG A 63 -20.51 15.57 4.00
C ARG A 63 -21.72 14.75 4.37
N ASP A 64 -22.88 15.13 3.85
CA ASP A 64 -24.09 14.32 3.99
C ASP A 64 -24.10 13.27 2.86
N PRO A 65 -23.96 11.97 3.18
CA PRO A 65 -23.97 10.91 2.18
C PRO A 65 -25.36 10.69 1.56
N PHE A 66 -26.42 11.31 2.09
CA PHE A 66 -27.80 11.19 1.60
C PHE A 66 -28.34 12.47 0.98
N ASN A 67 -27.52 13.52 0.83
CA ASN A 67 -27.96 14.76 0.20
C ASN A 67 -28.43 14.50 -1.25
N GLY A 68 -29.71 14.76 -1.53
CA GLY A 68 -30.33 14.53 -2.83
C GLY A 68 -30.87 13.11 -3.05
N TYR A 69 -30.87 12.25 -2.04
CA TYR A 69 -31.57 10.97 -2.10
C TYR A 69 -33.10 11.18 -2.04
N ALA A 70 -33.82 10.55 -2.97
CA ALA A 70 -35.28 10.44 -2.96
C ALA A 70 -35.64 8.95 -3.07
N GLU A 71 -36.55 8.49 -2.21
CA GLU A 71 -37.05 7.11 -2.16
C GLU A 71 -37.83 6.69 -3.41
#